data_AF-A0A1A9A6E4-F1
#
_entry.id   AF-A0A1A9A6E4-F1
#
_cell.length_a   1.000
_cell.length_b   1.000
_cell.length_c   1.000
_cell.angle_alpha   90.00
_cell.angle_beta   90.00
_cell.angle_gamma   90.00
#
_symmetry.space_group_name_H-M   'P 1'
#
loop_
_entity.id
_entity.type
_entity.pdbx_description
1 polymer ?
#
loop_
_entity_poly.entity_id
_entity_poly.type
_entity_poly.pdbx_seq_one_letter_code
_entity_poly.pdbx_strand_id
1 'polypeptide(L)'
;MAGDSGITTLTHYIPIYVFTGTITNDIKNLISKHGHKNCGLKHEELCTELKKFINQKKTLELSFMDEKGKTKWNSEWSRKRNEFLNRLYDEEGFINMCFPKTYQNNQRLNKLLSKHIDFCKKKDVRRAEVVDNPAFSKCIQYNSWIESQRKTFTNEYLDNVSNFTSQTVDKYFSTKEHPQGRDPRLTYRHSKLDIWIAVKLSLETGISSYKI
;
A
#
# COMPACT_ATOMS: atom_id res chain seq x y z
N MET A 1 23.54 24.59 -19.50
CA MET A 1 22.78 25.08 -20.67
C MET A 1 21.74 26.06 -20.15
N ALA A 2 21.81 27.30 -20.64
CA ALA A 2 21.03 28.43 -20.14
C ALA A 2 19.53 28.25 -20.47
N GLY A 3 18.68 28.39 -19.45
CA GLY A 3 17.23 28.36 -19.61
C GLY A 3 16.77 29.70 -20.17
N ASP A 4 16.16 29.62 -21.34
CA ASP A 4 15.50 30.71 -22.04
C ASP A 4 14.57 31.46 -21.06
N SER A 5 14.90 32.71 -20.74
CA SER A 5 14.16 33.59 -19.85
C SER A 5 12.92 34.11 -20.58
N GLY A 6 11.96 33.23 -20.85
CA GLY A 6 10.63 33.61 -21.29
C GLY A 6 9.92 34.32 -20.16
N ILE A 7 9.94 35.66 -20.15
CA ILE A 7 9.11 36.48 -19.28
C ILE A 7 7.67 36.01 -19.43
N THR A 8 7.17 35.27 -18.45
CA THR A 8 5.80 34.79 -18.48
C THR A 8 4.90 35.99 -18.23
N THR A 9 4.08 36.37 -19.21
CA THR A 9 3.03 37.40 -19.08
C THR A 9 1.89 37.01 -18.12
N LEU A 10 2.09 35.95 -17.33
CA LEU A 10 1.16 35.44 -16.33
C LEU A 10 1.62 35.93 -14.96
N THR A 11 1.02 37.04 -14.51
CA THR A 11 1.36 37.70 -13.24
C THR A 11 1.07 36.86 -12.00
N HIS A 12 0.32 35.76 -12.12
CA HIS A 12 -0.09 34.89 -11.01
C HIS A 12 0.04 33.40 -11.35
N TYR A 13 1.06 33.01 -12.13
CA TYR A 13 1.28 31.59 -12.46
C TYR A 13 2.20 30.92 -11.43
N ILE A 14 1.71 29.86 -10.78
CA ILE A 14 2.54 29.01 -9.91
C ILE A 14 3.04 27.81 -10.70
N PRO A 15 4.35 27.55 -10.76
CA PRO A 15 4.89 26.38 -11.46
C PRO A 15 4.44 25.04 -10.87
N ILE A 16 4.24 24.03 -11.73
CA ILE A 16 3.85 22.66 -11.31
C ILE A 16 4.81 22.05 -10.28
N TYR A 17 6.10 22.36 -10.33
CA TYR A 17 7.08 21.77 -9.40
C TYR A 17 6.79 22.15 -7.94
N VAL A 18 6.25 23.36 -7.70
CA VAL A 18 5.86 23.84 -6.37
C VAL A 18 4.74 22.95 -5.83
N PHE A 19 3.69 22.76 -6.61
CA PHE A 19 2.57 21.87 -6.27
C PHE A 19 3.03 20.42 -6.02
N THR A 20 3.87 19.86 -6.89
CA THR A 20 4.36 18.48 -6.68
C THR A 20 5.23 18.36 -5.44
N GLY A 21 6.03 19.39 -5.11
CA GLY A 21 6.87 19.40 -3.91
C GLY A 21 6.04 19.38 -2.64
N THR A 22 4.92 20.10 -2.60
CA THR A 22 4.07 20.18 -1.40
C THR A 22 3.29 18.90 -1.12
N ILE A 23 2.93 18.13 -2.15
CA ILE A 23 2.07 16.94 -1.99
C ILE A 23 2.83 15.60 -1.99
N THR A 24 4.13 15.60 -2.30
CA THR A 24 4.92 14.36 -2.48
C THR A 24 4.86 13.44 -1.26
N ASN A 25 5.19 13.96 -0.08
CA ASN A 25 5.20 13.15 1.14
C ASN A 25 3.80 12.70 1.57
N ASP A 26 2.80 13.55 1.40
CA ASP A 26 1.40 13.20 1.71
C ASP A 26 0.92 12.02 0.83
N ILE A 27 1.25 12.02 -0.46
CA ILE A 27 0.90 10.93 -1.37
C ILE A 27 1.63 9.64 -0.98
N LYS A 28 2.93 9.71 -0.68
CA LYS A 28 3.69 8.54 -0.19
C LYS A 28 3.08 7.95 1.07
N ASN A 29 2.72 8.81 2.02
CA ASN A 29 2.05 8.41 3.26
C ASN A 29 0.70 7.74 2.99
N LEU A 30 -0.09 8.24 2.03
CA LEU A 30 -1.33 7.58 1.62
C LEU A 30 -1.09 6.20 1.00
N ILE A 31 -0.10 6.06 0.11
CA ILE A 31 0.27 4.78 -0.50
C ILE A 31 0.69 3.78 0.60
N SER A 32 1.58 4.18 1.50
CA SER A 32 2.04 3.35 2.62
C SER A 32 0.91 2.98 3.59
N LYS A 33 0.01 3.92 3.90
CA LYS A 33 -1.20 3.69 4.72
C LYS A 33 -2.08 2.59 4.14
N HIS A 34 -2.24 2.55 2.82
CA HIS A 34 -3.11 1.59 2.13
C HIS A 34 -2.40 0.35 1.59
N GLY A 35 -1.07 0.33 1.65
CA GLY A 35 -0.23 -0.68 1.02
C GLY A 35 0.55 -1.53 2.01
N HIS A 36 0.95 -2.70 1.54
CA HIS A 36 1.98 -3.52 2.15
C HIS A 36 2.80 -4.15 1.02
N LYS A 37 4.09 -3.82 0.89
CA LYS A 37 4.92 -4.15 -0.29
C LYS A 37 4.84 -5.63 -0.69
N ASN A 38 4.77 -6.53 0.29
CA ASN A 38 4.73 -7.98 0.07
C ASN A 38 3.32 -8.57 -0.07
N CYS A 39 2.26 -7.78 0.14
CA CYS A 39 0.88 -8.28 0.18
C CYS A 39 -0.10 -7.53 -0.75
N GLY A 40 0.28 -6.36 -1.27
CA GLY A 40 -0.49 -5.61 -2.25
C GLY A 40 -0.95 -4.23 -1.75
N LEU A 41 -1.90 -3.64 -2.48
CA LEU A 41 -2.36 -2.27 -2.28
C LEU A 41 -3.89 -2.21 -2.33
N LYS A 42 -4.54 -1.52 -1.38
CA LYS A 42 -5.99 -1.33 -1.37
C LYS A 42 -6.43 -0.33 -2.46
N HIS A 43 -6.44 -0.78 -3.72
CA HIS A 43 -6.63 0.11 -4.88
C HIS A 43 -7.91 0.95 -4.80
N GLU A 44 -9.06 0.37 -4.48
CA GLU A 44 -10.32 1.13 -4.41
C GLU A 44 -10.28 2.25 -3.36
N GLU A 45 -9.84 1.94 -2.14
CA GLU A 45 -9.74 2.89 -1.04
C GLU A 45 -8.69 3.98 -1.33
N LEU A 46 -7.48 3.57 -1.75
CA LEU A 46 -6.39 4.48 -2.07
C LEU A 46 -6.73 5.41 -3.23
N CYS A 47 -7.22 4.89 -4.36
CA CYS A 47 -7.51 5.72 -5.53
C CYS A 47 -8.59 6.76 -5.23
N THR A 48 -9.57 6.39 -4.39
CA THR A 48 -10.62 7.31 -3.93
C THR A 48 -10.06 8.42 -3.05
N GLU A 49 -9.29 8.07 -2.02
CA GLU A 49 -8.64 9.04 -1.13
C GLU A 49 -7.65 9.94 -1.89
N LEU A 50 -6.82 9.34 -2.75
CA LEU A 50 -5.80 10.05 -3.54
C LEU A 50 -6.44 11.04 -4.52
N LYS A 51 -7.50 10.64 -5.24
CA LYS A 51 -8.22 11.54 -6.15
C LYS A 51 -8.85 12.71 -5.39
N LYS A 52 -9.45 12.45 -4.23
CA LYS A 52 -10.03 13.50 -3.37
C LYS A 52 -8.95 14.47 -2.89
N PHE A 53 -7.84 13.94 -2.37
CA PHE A 53 -6.72 14.72 -1.86
C PHE A 53 -6.10 15.62 -2.95
N ILE A 54 -5.77 15.06 -4.12
CA ILE A 54 -5.20 15.82 -5.24
C ILE A 54 -6.16 16.92 -5.68
N ASN A 55 -7.46 16.61 -5.81
CA ASN A 55 -8.45 17.61 -6.21
C ASN A 55 -8.55 18.75 -5.19
N GLN A 56 -8.55 18.46 -3.89
CA GLN A 56 -8.58 19.49 -2.85
C GLN A 56 -7.36 20.39 -2.89
N LYS A 57 -6.15 19.82 -2.95
CA LYS A 57 -4.90 20.58 -3.03
C LYS A 57 -4.83 21.40 -4.32
N LYS A 58 -5.24 20.82 -5.44
CA LYS A 58 -5.30 21.52 -6.73
C LYS A 58 -6.27 22.71 -6.69
N THR A 59 -7.46 22.55 -6.12
CA THR A 59 -8.42 23.65 -6.01
C THR A 59 -7.84 24.82 -5.20
N LEU A 60 -7.15 24.53 -4.10
CA LEU A 60 -6.46 25.54 -3.30
C LEU A 60 -5.35 26.24 -4.10
N GLU A 61 -4.49 25.46 -4.79
CA GLU A 61 -3.40 25.98 -5.62
C GLU A 61 -3.93 26.94 -6.72
N LEU A 62 -4.99 26.53 -7.41
CA LEU A 62 -5.60 27.30 -8.49
C LEU A 62 -6.31 28.58 -8.01
N SER A 63 -6.66 28.67 -6.72
CA SER A 63 -7.33 29.86 -6.16
C SER A 63 -6.46 31.11 -6.17
N PHE A 64 -5.14 30.93 -6.26
CA PHE A 64 -4.16 32.01 -6.33
C PHE A 64 -3.84 32.48 -7.76
N MET A 65 -4.44 31.85 -8.78
CA MET A 65 -4.14 32.12 -10.20
C MET A 65 -5.30 32.81 -10.92
N ASP A 66 -4.99 33.56 -11.97
CA ASP A 66 -5.97 34.08 -12.94
C ASP A 66 -6.42 32.98 -13.93
N GLU A 67 -7.46 33.24 -14.73
CA GLU A 67 -8.01 32.23 -15.66
C GLU A 67 -6.99 31.74 -16.71
N LYS A 68 -6.08 32.62 -17.16
CA LYS A 68 -5.01 32.24 -18.08
C LYS A 68 -4.00 31.31 -17.39
N GLY A 69 -3.61 31.64 -16.15
CA GLY A 69 -2.75 30.81 -15.31
C GLY A 69 -3.37 29.45 -15.02
N LYS A 70 -4.64 29.39 -14.63
CA LYS A 70 -5.38 28.14 -14.40
C LYS A 70 -5.41 27.25 -15.64
N THR A 71 -5.68 27.81 -16.82
CA THR A 71 -5.72 27.05 -18.08
C THR A 71 -4.35 26.44 -18.39
N LYS A 72 -3.28 27.23 -18.32
CA LYS A 72 -1.90 26.75 -18.54
C LYS A 72 -1.51 25.67 -17.53
N TRP A 73 -1.77 25.93 -16.25
CA TRP A 73 -1.46 25.02 -15.16
C TRP A 73 -2.16 23.67 -15.32
N ASN A 74 -3.47 23.68 -15.65
CA ASN A 74 -4.24 22.46 -15.86
C ASN A 74 -3.67 21.61 -17.01
N SER A 75 -3.28 22.27 -18.11
CA SER A 75 -2.63 21.61 -19.25
C SER A 75 -1.31 20.95 -18.83
N GLU A 76 -0.44 21.67 -18.13
CA GLU A 76 0.83 21.12 -17.66
C GLU A 76 0.65 19.99 -16.64
N TRP A 77 -0.25 20.16 -15.67
CA TRP A 77 -0.57 19.12 -14.70
C TRP A 77 -1.05 17.86 -15.40
N SER A 78 -1.96 17.97 -16.37
CA SER A 78 -2.48 16.81 -17.11
C SER A 78 -1.38 16.02 -17.82
N ARG A 79 -0.35 16.70 -18.33
CA ARG A 79 0.80 16.09 -19.01
C ARG A 79 1.77 15.42 -18.04
N LYS A 80 2.03 16.07 -16.89
CA LYS A 80 3.04 15.63 -15.91
C LYS A 80 2.51 14.67 -14.83
N ARG A 81 1.19 14.68 -14.56
CA ARG A 81 0.60 13.95 -13.42
C ARG A 81 0.96 12.47 -13.41
N ASN A 82 0.81 11.79 -14.55
CA ASN A 82 0.99 10.34 -14.58
C ASN A 82 2.45 9.97 -14.34
N GLU A 83 3.40 10.71 -14.92
CA GLU A 83 4.84 10.54 -14.67
C GLU A 83 5.15 10.76 -13.18
N PHE A 84 4.67 11.86 -12.62
CA PHE A 84 4.83 12.19 -11.21
C PHE A 84 4.30 11.08 -10.29
N LEU A 85 3.06 10.63 -10.50
CA LEU A 85 2.44 9.59 -9.68
C LEU A 85 3.12 8.23 -9.87
N ASN A 86 3.44 7.84 -11.10
CA ASN A 86 4.15 6.58 -11.37
C ASN A 86 5.46 6.49 -10.59
N ARG A 87 6.23 7.59 -10.57
CA ARG A 87 7.47 7.67 -9.79
C ARG A 87 7.23 7.44 -8.29
N LEU A 88 6.21 8.09 -7.71
CA LEU A 88 5.89 7.91 -6.28
C LEU A 88 5.45 6.48 -5.95
N TYR A 89 4.64 5.86 -6.79
CA TYR A 89 4.25 4.45 -6.60
C TYR A 89 5.49 3.54 -6.68
N ASP A 90 6.38 3.77 -7.64
CA ASP A 90 7.58 2.97 -7.83
C ASP A 90 8.54 3.06 -6.63
N GLU A 91 8.76 4.28 -6.11
CA GLU A 91 9.53 4.55 -4.90
C GLU A 91 8.93 3.84 -3.66
N GLU A 92 7.60 3.80 -3.56
CA GLU A 92 6.89 3.07 -2.51
C GLU A 92 6.77 1.55 -2.78
N GLY A 93 7.29 1.06 -3.91
CA GLY A 93 7.31 -0.37 -4.26
C GLY A 93 5.98 -0.92 -4.80
N PHE A 94 5.16 -0.08 -5.41
CA PHE A 94 3.85 -0.46 -5.97
C PHE A 94 3.72 -0.08 -7.45
N ILE A 95 2.72 -0.66 -8.10
CA ILE A 95 2.33 -0.32 -9.48
C ILE A 95 1.18 0.69 -9.41
N ASN A 96 1.29 1.82 -10.13
CA ASN A 96 0.19 2.77 -10.23
C ASN A 96 -0.94 2.18 -11.07
N MET A 97 -2.08 1.94 -10.43
CA MET A 97 -3.33 1.49 -11.07
C MET A 97 -4.46 2.50 -10.94
N CYS A 98 -4.20 3.68 -10.35
CA CYS A 98 -5.21 4.73 -10.17
C CYS A 98 -5.27 5.68 -11.36
N PHE A 99 -4.13 5.94 -12.02
CA PHE A 99 -4.01 6.92 -13.11
C PHE A 99 -3.16 6.37 -14.28
N PRO A 100 -3.80 5.83 -15.34
CA PRO A 100 -5.24 5.60 -15.49
C PRO A 100 -5.75 4.49 -14.56
N LYS A 101 -7.07 4.46 -14.34
CA LYS A 101 -7.71 3.38 -13.57
C LYS A 101 -7.63 2.08 -14.37
N THR A 102 -6.87 1.12 -13.86
CA THR A 102 -6.71 -0.21 -14.49
C THR A 102 -7.22 -1.38 -13.64
N TYR A 103 -7.49 -1.13 -12.35
CA TYR A 103 -8.04 -2.15 -11.46
C TYR A 103 -9.55 -2.33 -11.64
N GLN A 104 -10.03 -3.57 -11.43
CA GLN A 104 -11.45 -3.90 -11.45
C GLN A 104 -12.11 -3.57 -10.11
N ASN A 105 -13.33 -3.02 -10.14
CA ASN A 105 -14.05 -2.64 -8.93
C ASN A 105 -15.03 -3.73 -8.49
N ASN A 106 -14.52 -4.77 -7.82
CA ASN A 106 -15.36 -5.80 -7.21
C ASN A 106 -15.32 -5.64 -5.69
N GLN A 107 -16.44 -5.20 -5.11
CA GLN A 107 -16.55 -4.92 -3.68
C GLN A 107 -16.16 -6.13 -2.81
N ARG A 108 -16.52 -7.35 -3.23
CA ARG A 108 -16.23 -8.57 -2.46
C ARG A 108 -14.73 -8.89 -2.47
N LEU A 109 -14.09 -8.80 -3.63
CA LEU A 109 -12.65 -9.07 -3.77
C LEU A 109 -11.81 -7.94 -3.17
N ASN A 110 -12.24 -6.68 -3.30
CA ASN A 110 -11.60 -5.54 -2.64
C ASN A 110 -11.66 -5.67 -1.12
N LYS A 111 -12.79 -6.13 -0.56
CA LYS A 111 -12.92 -6.43 0.88
C LYS A 111 -11.97 -7.55 1.31
N LEU A 112 -11.84 -8.61 0.51
CA LEU A 112 -10.92 -9.71 0.79
C LEU A 112 -9.45 -9.24 0.77
N LEU A 113 -9.06 -8.44 -0.24
CA LEU A 113 -7.74 -7.81 -0.32
C LEU A 113 -7.46 -6.89 0.86
N SER A 114 -8.43 -6.07 1.26
CA SER A 114 -8.31 -5.14 2.38
C SER A 114 -8.02 -5.90 3.69
N LYS A 115 -8.75 -6.99 3.95
CA LYS A 115 -8.49 -7.91 5.08
C LYS A 115 -7.11 -8.54 5.02
N HIS A 116 -6.65 -8.95 3.83
CA HIS A 116 -5.33 -9.56 3.64
C HIS A 116 -4.20 -8.57 3.99
N ILE A 117 -4.30 -7.33 3.51
CA ILE A 117 -3.31 -6.28 3.78
C ILE A 117 -3.30 -5.94 5.29
N ASP A 118 -4.46 -5.84 5.92
CA ASP A 118 -4.57 -5.60 7.37
C ASP A 118 -3.95 -6.74 8.18
N PHE A 119 -4.15 -7.99 7.75
CA PHE A 119 -3.48 -9.13 8.32
C PHE A 119 -1.96 -9.00 8.20
N CYS A 120 -1.42 -8.68 7.01
CA CYS A 120 0.02 -8.56 6.81
C CYS A 120 0.65 -7.50 7.72
N LYS A 121 0.02 -6.33 7.84
CA LYS A 121 0.48 -5.27 8.75
C LYS A 121 0.48 -5.73 10.21
N LYS A 122 -0.62 -6.34 10.68
CA LYS A 122 -0.72 -6.86 12.05
C LYS A 122 0.28 -7.99 12.33
N LYS A 123 0.51 -8.85 11.34
CA LYS A 123 1.45 -9.96 11.41
C LYS A 123 2.87 -9.43 11.60
N ASP A 124 3.30 -8.43 10.83
CA ASP A 124 4.64 -7.87 10.95
C ASP A 124 4.87 -7.25 12.33
N VAL A 125 3.89 -6.49 12.86
CA VAL A 125 3.96 -5.92 14.23
C VAL A 125 4.04 -7.03 15.29
N ARG A 126 3.11 -7.99 15.28
CA ARG A 126 3.09 -9.09 16.25
C ARG A 126 4.35 -9.95 16.17
N ARG A 127 4.89 -10.15 14.97
CA ARG A 127 6.12 -10.92 14.77
C ARG A 127 7.31 -10.17 15.38
N ALA A 128 7.42 -8.87 15.17
CA ALA A 128 8.47 -8.05 15.78
C ALA A 128 8.40 -8.12 17.32
N GLU A 129 7.21 -7.98 17.91
CA GLU A 129 7.01 -8.08 19.38
C GLU A 129 7.48 -9.42 19.96
N VAL A 130 7.29 -10.54 19.23
CA VAL A 130 7.76 -11.86 19.65
C VAL A 130 9.26 -11.99 19.48
N VAL A 131 9.84 -11.43 18.43
CA VAL A 131 11.29 -11.48 18.16
C VAL A 131 12.08 -10.62 19.15
N ASP A 132 11.57 -9.42 19.47
CA ASP A 132 12.24 -8.47 20.38
C ASP A 132 12.27 -8.95 21.82
N ASN A 133 11.25 -9.70 22.24
CA ASN A 133 11.19 -10.30 23.58
C ASN A 133 10.72 -11.76 23.48
N PRO A 134 11.64 -12.66 23.08
CA PRO A 134 11.34 -14.05 22.77
C PRO A 134 10.97 -14.81 24.05
N ALA A 135 9.76 -15.37 24.02
CA ALA A 135 9.28 -16.28 25.05
C ALA A 135 8.49 -17.40 24.38
N PHE A 136 8.64 -18.62 24.90
CA PHE A 136 7.95 -19.79 24.37
C PHE A 136 6.42 -19.59 24.31
N SER A 137 5.83 -19.10 25.40
CA SER A 137 4.40 -18.81 25.49
C SER A 137 3.91 -17.80 24.45
N LYS A 138 4.68 -16.73 24.18
CA LYS A 138 4.38 -15.73 23.15
C LYS A 138 4.44 -16.33 21.74
N CYS A 139 5.42 -17.19 21.47
CA CYS A 139 5.52 -17.89 20.18
C CYS A 139 4.32 -18.81 19.94
N ILE A 140 3.88 -19.55 20.96
CA ILE A 140 2.66 -20.38 20.90
C ILE A 140 1.42 -19.52 20.63
N GLN A 141 1.25 -18.41 21.36
CA GLN A 141 0.12 -17.50 21.16
C GLN A 141 0.11 -16.90 19.75
N TYR A 142 1.26 -16.46 19.24
CA TYR A 142 1.40 -15.97 17.89
C TYR A 142 1.04 -17.05 16.85
N ASN A 143 1.60 -18.26 16.98
CA ASN A 143 1.33 -19.36 16.05
C ASN A 143 -0.15 -19.80 16.07
N SER A 144 -0.80 -19.77 17.24
CA SER A 144 -2.24 -20.01 17.37
C SER A 144 -3.06 -18.93 16.65
N TRP A 145 -2.67 -17.66 16.81
CA TRP A 145 -3.30 -16.55 16.08
C TRP A 145 -3.14 -16.71 14.56
N ILE A 146 -1.95 -17.07 14.06
CA ILE A 146 -1.71 -17.35 12.64
C ILE A 146 -2.64 -18.44 12.11
N GLU A 147 -2.82 -19.53 12.85
CA GLU A 147 -3.72 -20.63 12.45
C GLU A 147 -5.18 -20.20 12.35
N SER A 148 -5.64 -19.42 13.34
CA SER A 148 -6.98 -18.84 13.32
C SER A 148 -7.19 -17.96 12.08
N GLN A 149 -6.25 -17.03 11.82
CA GLN A 149 -6.31 -16.16 10.65
C GLN A 149 -6.26 -16.95 9.33
N ARG A 150 -5.39 -17.96 9.24
CA ARG A 150 -5.26 -18.84 8.07
C ARG A 150 -6.58 -19.55 7.76
N LYS A 151 -7.24 -20.11 8.78
CA LYS A 151 -8.52 -20.82 8.63
C LYS A 151 -9.61 -19.87 8.14
N THR A 152 -9.80 -18.74 8.81
CA THR A 152 -10.81 -17.75 8.44
C THR A 152 -10.60 -17.23 7.02
N PHE A 153 -9.38 -16.83 6.68
CA PHE A 153 -9.07 -16.31 5.34
C PHE A 153 -9.23 -17.37 4.25
N THR A 154 -8.78 -18.60 4.50
CA THR A 154 -8.90 -19.69 3.51
C THR A 154 -10.35 -19.98 3.16
N ASN A 155 -11.24 -20.02 4.16
CA ASN A 155 -12.66 -20.23 3.92
C ASN A 155 -13.25 -19.09 3.06
N GLU A 156 -13.00 -17.83 3.45
CA GLU A 156 -13.50 -16.68 2.69
C GLU A 156 -12.93 -16.62 1.27
N TYR A 157 -11.66 -17.00 1.09
CA TYR A 157 -11.03 -17.12 -0.23
C TYR A 157 -11.73 -18.20 -1.07
N LEU A 158 -11.95 -19.40 -0.53
CA LEU A 158 -12.61 -20.49 -1.26
C LEU A 158 -14.05 -20.13 -1.64
N ASP A 159 -14.76 -19.41 -0.77
CA ASP A 159 -16.10 -18.88 -1.08
C ASP A 159 -16.07 -17.86 -2.22
N ASN A 160 -14.98 -17.10 -2.39
CA ASN A 160 -14.83 -16.20 -3.53
C ASN A 160 -14.44 -16.96 -4.80
N VAL A 161 -13.56 -17.96 -4.68
CA VAL A 161 -13.14 -18.81 -5.81
C VAL A 161 -14.32 -19.55 -6.43
N SER A 162 -15.27 -20.02 -5.61
CA SER A 162 -16.50 -20.65 -6.11
C SER A 162 -17.36 -19.71 -6.97
N ASN A 163 -17.21 -18.39 -6.81
CA ASN A 163 -17.97 -17.38 -7.55
C ASN A 163 -17.21 -16.76 -8.74
N PHE A 164 -15.87 -16.77 -8.77
CA PHE A 164 -15.09 -16.02 -9.76
C PHE A 164 -13.96 -16.79 -10.49
N THR A 165 -13.58 -17.99 -10.06
CA THR A 165 -12.30 -18.70 -10.35
C THR A 165 -11.10 -18.18 -9.56
N SER A 166 -10.14 -19.06 -9.26
CA SER A 166 -8.93 -18.71 -8.51
C SER A 166 -8.06 -17.68 -9.23
N GLN A 167 -7.89 -17.81 -10.55
CA GLN A 167 -7.09 -16.87 -11.34
C GLN A 167 -7.63 -15.44 -11.25
N THR A 168 -8.96 -15.27 -11.25
CA THR A 168 -9.58 -13.95 -11.07
C THR A 168 -9.35 -13.40 -9.67
N VAL A 169 -9.45 -14.24 -8.64
CA VAL A 169 -9.23 -13.83 -7.25
C VAL A 169 -7.76 -13.48 -7.02
N ASP A 170 -6.83 -14.32 -7.47
CA ASP A 170 -5.38 -14.16 -7.28
C ASP A 170 -4.85 -12.84 -7.90
N LYS A 171 -5.43 -12.40 -9.03
CA LYS A 171 -5.09 -11.11 -9.66
C LYS A 171 -5.28 -9.90 -8.75
N TYR A 172 -6.22 -9.96 -7.79
CA TYR A 172 -6.40 -8.86 -6.83
C TYR A 172 -5.22 -8.75 -5.86
N PHE A 173 -4.45 -9.82 -5.66
CA PHE A 173 -3.29 -9.88 -4.78
C PHE A 173 -1.98 -9.64 -5.53
N SER A 174 -2.01 -8.72 -6.50
CA SER A 174 -0.82 -8.32 -7.25
C SER A 174 0.14 -7.51 -6.38
N THR A 175 1.42 -7.72 -6.63
CA THR A 175 2.52 -6.93 -6.06
C THR A 175 3.48 -6.54 -7.17
N LYS A 176 4.48 -5.71 -6.86
CA LYS A 176 5.54 -5.39 -7.82
C LYS A 176 6.29 -6.63 -8.30
N GLU A 177 6.54 -7.59 -7.41
CA GLU A 177 7.19 -8.88 -7.73
C GLU A 177 6.26 -9.86 -8.46
N HIS A 178 4.97 -9.79 -8.19
CA HIS A 178 3.96 -10.66 -8.79
C HIS A 178 2.83 -9.83 -9.44
N PRO A 179 3.12 -9.16 -10.58
CA PRO A 179 2.16 -8.24 -11.21
C PRO A 179 0.91 -8.95 -11.75
N GLN A 180 0.99 -10.25 -12.01
CA GLN A 180 -0.14 -11.08 -12.46
C GLN A 180 -1.01 -11.60 -11.30
N GLY A 181 -0.69 -11.23 -10.06
CA GLY A 181 -1.31 -11.82 -8.88
C GLY A 181 -0.65 -13.12 -8.44
N ARG A 182 -0.98 -13.56 -7.23
CA ARG A 182 -0.50 -14.81 -6.64
C ARG A 182 -1.51 -15.32 -5.61
N ASP A 183 -1.44 -16.60 -5.29
CA ASP A 183 -2.24 -17.19 -4.22
C ASP A 183 -1.90 -16.55 -2.85
N PRO A 184 -2.79 -15.74 -2.26
CA PRO A 184 -2.54 -15.06 -1.00
C PRO A 184 -2.48 -16.02 0.20
N ARG A 185 -3.00 -17.25 0.07
CA ARG A 185 -2.99 -18.25 1.15
C ARG A 185 -1.56 -18.68 1.50
N LEU A 186 -0.63 -18.59 0.55
CA LEU A 186 0.79 -18.90 0.79
C LEU A 186 1.39 -17.99 1.88
N THR A 187 1.01 -16.72 1.91
CA THR A 187 1.44 -15.78 2.96
C THR A 187 1.13 -16.34 4.35
N TYR A 188 -0.08 -16.86 4.56
CA TYR A 188 -0.50 -17.41 5.86
C TYR A 188 0.25 -18.70 6.20
N ARG A 189 0.48 -19.57 5.22
CA ARG A 189 1.21 -20.84 5.43
C ARG A 189 2.65 -20.60 5.91
N HIS A 190 3.31 -19.55 5.42
CA HIS A 190 4.68 -19.21 5.78
C HIS A 190 4.80 -18.20 6.93
N SER A 191 3.70 -17.89 7.62
CA SER A 191 3.71 -16.85 8.67
C SER A 191 4.03 -17.37 10.07
N LYS A 192 4.04 -18.69 10.30
CA LYS A 192 4.38 -19.28 11.60
C LYS A 192 5.85 -19.05 11.95
N LEU A 193 6.12 -18.84 13.23
CA LEU A 193 7.47 -18.82 13.78
C LEU A 193 7.91 -20.24 14.14
N ASP A 194 9.18 -20.54 13.87
CA ASP A 194 9.81 -21.76 14.38
C ASP A 194 10.03 -21.62 15.90
N ILE A 195 9.48 -22.56 16.64
CA ILE A 195 9.54 -22.60 18.09
C ILE A 195 10.99 -22.81 18.56
N TRP A 196 11.80 -23.56 17.80
CA TRP A 196 13.20 -23.81 18.14
C TRP A 196 14.07 -22.56 18.07
N ILE A 197 13.79 -21.67 17.11
CA ILE A 197 14.46 -20.37 17.01
C ILE A 197 14.11 -19.49 18.22
N ALA A 198 12.84 -19.49 18.66
CA ALA A 198 12.43 -18.74 19.84
C ALA A 198 13.11 -19.26 21.12
N VAL A 199 13.20 -20.58 21.29
CA VAL A 199 13.90 -21.20 22.43
C VAL A 199 15.39 -20.84 22.41
N LYS A 200 16.04 -20.93 21.24
CA LYS A 200 17.45 -20.55 21.07
C LYS A 200 17.69 -19.07 21.41
N LEU A 201 16.85 -18.15 20.91
CA LEU A 201 16.95 -16.73 21.21
C LEU A 201 16.70 -16.42 22.70
N SER A 202 15.75 -17.10 23.35
CA SER A 202 15.52 -16.94 24.80
C SER A 202 16.73 -17.42 25.63
N LEU A 203 17.40 -18.49 25.19
CA LEU A 203 18.61 -19.01 25.85
C LEU A 203 19.82 -18.08 25.65
N GLU A 204 20.00 -17.54 24.45
CA GLU A 204 21.10 -16.62 24.11
C GLU A 204 20.95 -15.23 24.77
N THR A 205 19.72 -14.76 25.00
CA THR A 205 19.44 -13.47 25.64
C THR A 205 19.44 -13.52 27.17
N GLY A 206 19.62 -14.70 27.78
CA GLY A 206 19.61 -14.87 29.24
C GLY A 206 18.24 -14.63 29.89
N ILE A 207 17.18 -14.45 29.09
CA ILE A 207 15.80 -14.28 29.57
C ILE A 207 15.22 -15.67 29.82
N SER A 208 15.66 -16.29 30.92
CA SER A 208 15.06 -17.52 31.43
C SER A 208 13.64 -17.21 31.92
N SER A 209 12.65 -17.40 31.04
CA SER A 209 11.23 -17.36 31.39
C SER A 209 10.63 -18.76 31.36
N TYR A 210 11.24 -19.69 32.11
CA TYR A 210 10.52 -20.87 32.61
C TYR A 210 9.60 -20.44 33.75
N LYS A 211 8.49 -19.77 33.43
CA LYS A 211 7.31 -19.76 34.29
C LYS A 211 6.20 -20.43 33.50
N ILE A 212 5.98 -21.69 33.86
CA ILE A 212 4.87 -22.57 33.43
C ILE A 212 3.55 -21.90 33.83
#